data_AF-A0A832WYP8-F1
#
_entry.id   AF-A0A832WYP8-F1
#
_cell.length_a   1.000
_cell.length_b   1.000
_cell.length_c   1.000
_cell.angle_alpha   90.00
_cell.angle_beta   90.00
_cell.angle_gamma   90.00
#
_symmetry.space_group_name_H-M   'P 1'
#
loop_
_entity.id
_entity.type
_entity.pdbx_description
1 polymer ?
#
loop_
_entity_poly.entity_id
_entity_poly.type
_entity_poly.pdbx_seq_one_letter_code
_entity_poly.pdbx_strand_id
1 'polypeptide(L)'
;MLAIFDILFRRVLRAWYGQPRLRDLPLYDVYSDIFRYEDVRRWAESRYSITAADETIDLPFGLGRSANPLHFMEHILPDRRSRTWSVYEGSVHGDLNMKNVLMDDEQNLWLIDFAMTGHSHILRDVAKLESVLKLEMIPIESQERLFELVALEQVFLTPKKLGEIPSLPEGIADPDIAKAFQVVHQLRRYADTITLLDEDILQYYLALLYYTLCVPAFVSVNDYMREYAWISSSLLCEALRIHGEH
;
A
#
# COMPACT_ATOMS: atom_id res chain seq x y z
N MET A 1 -6.04 11.77 15.41
CA MET A 1 -5.36 10.85 14.48
C MET A 1 -4.39 11.63 13.59
N LEU A 2 -4.82 12.60 12.78
CA LEU A 2 -3.92 13.47 11.99
C LEU A 2 -2.75 14.06 12.79
N ALA A 3 -3.02 14.66 13.96
CA ALA A 3 -1.96 15.22 14.82
C ALA A 3 -0.90 14.20 15.26
N ILE A 4 -1.28 12.92 15.41
CA ILE A 4 -0.36 11.83 15.79
C ILE A 4 0.60 11.53 14.63
N PHE A 5 0.07 11.41 13.42
CA PHE A 5 0.88 11.21 12.22
C PHE A 5 1.79 12.40 11.94
N ASP A 6 1.33 13.61 12.20
CA ASP A 6 2.16 14.81 12.09
C ASP A 6 3.35 14.78 13.07
N ILE A 7 3.12 14.40 14.34
CA ILE A 7 4.20 14.24 15.32
C ILE A 7 5.15 13.11 14.89
N LEU A 8 4.59 11.96 14.46
CA LEU A 8 5.36 10.80 14.03
C LEU A 8 6.31 11.15 12.88
N PHE A 9 5.80 11.74 11.80
CA PHE A 9 6.61 12.06 10.62
C PHE A 9 7.51 13.28 10.81
N ARG A 10 7.03 14.34 11.49
CA ARG A 10 7.78 15.60 11.59
C ARG A 10 8.73 15.65 12.78
N ARG A 11 8.56 14.81 13.80
CA ARG A 11 9.43 14.78 14.98
C ARG A 11 10.20 13.46 15.08
N VAL A 12 9.50 12.33 15.15
CA VAL A 12 10.13 11.03 15.43
C VAL A 12 10.93 10.52 14.23
N LEU A 13 10.32 10.47 13.06
CA LEU A 13 10.92 9.94 11.84
C LEU A 13 11.72 10.98 11.04
N ARG A 14 11.72 12.24 11.48
CA ARG A 14 12.43 13.33 10.77
C ARG A 14 13.91 13.03 10.57
N ALA A 15 14.56 12.40 11.55
CA ALA A 15 15.97 12.04 11.44
C ALA A 15 16.22 10.95 10.39
N TRP A 16 15.25 10.07 10.16
CA TRP A 16 15.36 8.93 9.25
C TRP A 16 15.11 9.35 7.80
N TYR A 17 14.10 10.19 7.58
CA TYR A 17 13.73 10.67 6.24
C TYR A 17 14.39 12.01 5.86
N GLY A 18 15.14 12.63 6.77
CA GLY A 18 15.75 13.94 6.56
C GLY A 18 17.08 13.91 5.80
N GLN A 19 17.62 12.73 5.50
CA GLN A 19 18.90 12.56 4.78
C GLN A 19 18.81 11.46 3.71
N PRO A 20 17.82 11.51 2.80
CA PRO A 20 17.66 10.48 1.79
C PRO A 20 18.83 10.50 0.80
N ARG A 21 19.19 9.32 0.29
CA ARG A 21 20.27 9.17 -0.69
C ARG A 21 19.71 8.61 -1.99
N LEU A 22 20.01 9.27 -3.10
CA LEU A 22 19.66 8.73 -4.41
C LEU A 22 20.49 7.47 -4.68
N ARG A 23 19.83 6.39 -5.06
CA ARG A 23 20.41 5.06 -5.31
C ARG A 23 19.67 4.37 -6.45
N ASP A 24 20.40 3.56 -7.20
CA ASP A 24 19.77 2.60 -8.11
C ASP A 24 19.37 1.36 -7.31
N LEU A 25 18.07 1.13 -7.13
CA LEU A 25 17.52 -0.02 -6.42
C LEU A 25 16.67 -0.89 -7.36
N PRO A 26 16.81 -2.23 -7.32
CA PRO A 26 15.94 -3.14 -8.05
C PRO A 26 14.61 -3.32 -7.30
N LEU A 27 13.68 -2.36 -7.41
CA LEU A 27 12.46 -2.36 -6.58
C LEU A 27 11.62 -3.62 -6.73
N TYR A 28 11.56 -4.21 -7.93
CA TYR A 28 10.86 -5.49 -8.13
C TYR A 28 11.46 -6.62 -7.29
N ASP A 29 12.78 -6.63 -7.08
CA ASP A 29 13.43 -7.58 -6.18
C ASP A 29 13.13 -7.25 -4.70
N VAL A 30 13.22 -5.97 -4.32
CA VAL A 30 12.93 -5.46 -2.97
C VAL A 30 11.50 -5.83 -2.51
N TYR A 31 10.55 -5.89 -3.44
CA TYR A 31 9.15 -6.20 -3.20
C TYR A 31 8.71 -7.57 -3.75
N SER A 32 9.65 -8.49 -4.00
CA SER A 32 9.35 -9.80 -4.58
C SER A 32 8.82 -10.83 -3.58
N ASP A 33 9.22 -10.74 -2.31
CA ASP A 33 8.94 -11.76 -1.29
C ASP A 33 7.72 -11.39 -0.44
N ILE A 34 6.53 -11.55 -1.03
CA ILE A 34 5.27 -11.22 -0.35
C ILE A 34 5.04 -12.21 0.79
N PHE A 35 4.86 -11.66 1.98
CA PHE A 35 4.60 -12.43 3.19
C PHE A 35 3.38 -13.35 3.01
N ARG A 36 3.57 -14.66 3.25
CA ARG A 36 2.54 -15.70 3.13
C ARG A 36 1.87 -15.75 1.74
N TYR A 37 2.62 -15.45 0.68
CA TYR A 37 2.11 -15.48 -0.70
C TYR A 37 1.41 -16.80 -1.06
N GLU A 38 1.94 -17.95 -0.64
CA GLU A 38 1.30 -19.26 -0.89
C GLU A 38 -0.10 -19.39 -0.27
N ASP A 39 -0.34 -18.74 0.86
CA ASP A 39 -1.68 -18.73 1.47
C ASP A 39 -2.64 -17.81 0.70
N VAL A 40 -2.14 -16.73 0.09
CA VAL A 40 -2.90 -15.87 -0.82
C VAL A 40 -3.31 -16.63 -2.08
N ARG A 41 -2.39 -17.40 -2.68
CA ARG A 41 -2.68 -18.27 -3.84
C ARG A 41 -3.79 -19.26 -3.52
N ARG A 42 -3.67 -19.98 -2.41
CA ARG A 42 -4.71 -20.94 -1.97
C ARG A 42 -6.04 -20.25 -1.69
N TRP A 43 -6.01 -19.06 -1.10
CA TRP A 43 -7.23 -18.28 -0.86
C TRP A 43 -7.92 -17.94 -2.19
N ALA A 44 -7.20 -17.36 -3.16
CA ALA A 44 -7.76 -17.01 -4.47
C ALA A 44 -8.27 -18.23 -5.26
N GLU A 45 -7.53 -19.34 -5.25
CA GLU A 45 -7.93 -20.58 -5.90
C GLU A 45 -9.19 -21.17 -5.24
N SER A 46 -9.23 -21.27 -3.90
CA SER A 46 -10.39 -21.84 -3.21
C SER A 46 -11.65 -20.97 -3.31
N ARG A 47 -11.48 -19.65 -3.35
CA ARG A 47 -12.58 -18.68 -3.34
C ARG A 47 -13.15 -18.42 -4.73
N TYR A 48 -12.29 -18.36 -5.73
CA TYR A 48 -12.63 -17.89 -7.08
C TYR A 48 -12.18 -18.82 -8.21
N SER A 49 -11.49 -19.93 -7.90
CA SER A 49 -10.84 -20.78 -8.90
C SER A 49 -9.83 -20.02 -9.77
N ILE A 50 -9.24 -18.95 -9.23
CA ILE A 50 -8.25 -18.12 -9.93
C ILE A 50 -6.85 -18.68 -9.67
N THR A 51 -6.07 -18.81 -10.75
CA THR A 51 -4.64 -19.14 -10.72
C THR A 51 -3.84 -18.05 -11.43
N ALA A 52 -2.51 -18.16 -11.51
CA ALA A 52 -1.68 -17.21 -12.27
C ALA A 52 -1.76 -17.37 -13.81
N ALA A 53 -2.51 -18.36 -14.31
CA ALA A 53 -2.57 -18.67 -15.74
C ALA A 53 -3.14 -17.53 -16.60
N ASP A 54 -4.17 -16.85 -16.10
CA ASP A 54 -4.84 -15.77 -16.83
C ASP A 54 -4.25 -14.40 -16.45
N GLU A 55 -4.01 -13.54 -17.45
CA GLU A 55 -3.47 -12.18 -17.21
C GLU A 55 -4.46 -11.27 -16.47
N THR A 56 -5.75 -11.55 -16.59
CA THR A 56 -6.84 -10.72 -16.04
C THR A 56 -7.92 -11.59 -15.40
N ILE A 57 -8.64 -11.02 -14.45
CA ILE A 57 -9.69 -11.68 -13.68
C ILE A 57 -10.96 -10.83 -13.67
N ASP A 58 -12.11 -11.49 -13.49
CA ASP A 58 -13.35 -10.81 -13.11
C ASP A 58 -13.29 -10.48 -11.61
N LEU A 59 -13.41 -9.20 -11.28
CA LEU A 59 -13.48 -8.75 -9.90
C LEU A 59 -14.82 -9.16 -9.27
N PRO A 60 -14.84 -9.50 -7.97
CA PRO A 60 -16.06 -9.86 -7.29
C PRO A 60 -17.06 -8.69 -7.25
N PHE A 61 -18.32 -9.01 -6.92
CA PHE A 61 -19.42 -8.03 -6.82
C PHE A 61 -19.74 -7.28 -8.13
N GLY A 62 -19.32 -7.82 -9.28
CA GLY A 62 -19.61 -7.21 -10.58
C GLY A 62 -18.80 -5.94 -10.87
N LEU A 63 -17.63 -5.79 -10.24
CA LEU A 63 -16.75 -4.62 -10.38
C LEU A 63 -15.96 -4.59 -11.72
N GLY A 64 -16.26 -5.49 -12.65
CA GLY A 64 -15.63 -5.56 -13.97
C GLY A 64 -14.36 -6.40 -13.98
N ARG A 65 -13.51 -6.23 -14.99
CA ARG A 65 -12.25 -6.96 -15.16
C ARG A 65 -11.05 -6.11 -14.77
N SER A 66 -10.02 -6.74 -14.21
CA SER A 66 -8.76 -6.08 -13.87
C SER A 66 -7.58 -7.08 -13.91
N ALA A 67 -6.35 -6.59 -13.74
CA ALA A 67 -5.13 -7.40 -13.82
C ALA A 67 -5.10 -8.45 -12.71
N ASN A 68 -4.66 -9.66 -13.05
CA ASN A 68 -4.53 -10.74 -12.08
C ASN A 68 -3.29 -10.54 -11.20
N PRO A 69 -3.43 -10.36 -9.87
CA PRO A 69 -2.29 -10.23 -8.97
C PRO A 69 -1.37 -11.45 -8.97
N LEU A 70 -1.90 -12.66 -9.15
CA LEU A 70 -1.07 -13.87 -9.19
C LEU A 70 -0.24 -13.92 -10.47
N HIS A 71 -0.84 -13.58 -11.62
CA HIS A 71 -0.11 -13.50 -12.88
C HIS A 71 1.00 -12.45 -12.81
N PHE A 72 0.72 -11.29 -12.22
CA PHE A 72 1.72 -10.24 -12.03
C PHE A 72 2.92 -10.76 -11.23
N MET A 73 2.67 -11.47 -10.12
CA MET A 73 3.74 -11.98 -9.25
C MET A 73 4.51 -13.17 -9.83
N GLU A 74 3.85 -14.06 -10.57
CA GLU A 74 4.46 -15.30 -11.08
C GLU A 74 5.08 -15.15 -12.49
N HIS A 75 4.64 -14.16 -13.28
CA HIS A 75 5.09 -13.98 -14.66
C HIS A 75 5.70 -12.60 -14.92
N ILE A 76 5.06 -11.52 -14.46
CA ILE A 76 5.53 -10.16 -14.79
C ILE A 76 6.71 -9.73 -13.90
N LEU A 77 6.59 -9.88 -12.58
CA LEU A 77 7.60 -9.44 -11.63
C LEU A 77 8.95 -10.16 -11.82
N PRO A 78 9.01 -11.49 -12.03
CA PRO A 78 10.28 -12.20 -12.22
C PRO A 78 11.08 -11.66 -13.42
N ASP A 79 10.41 -11.35 -14.53
CA ASP A 79 11.02 -10.78 -15.74
C ASP A 79 11.55 -9.35 -15.53
N ARG A 80 11.05 -8.66 -14.49
CA ARG A 80 11.43 -7.30 -14.14
C ARG A 80 12.35 -7.22 -12.93
N ARG A 81 12.68 -8.36 -12.30
CA ARG A 81 13.39 -8.42 -11.00
C ARG A 81 14.71 -7.64 -10.99
N SER A 82 15.49 -7.70 -12.06
CA SER A 82 16.78 -7.01 -12.16
C SER A 82 16.70 -5.55 -12.61
N ARG A 83 15.51 -5.03 -12.96
CA ARG A 83 15.35 -3.64 -13.41
C ARG A 83 15.58 -2.68 -12.25
N THR A 84 16.52 -1.77 -12.41
CA THR A 84 16.89 -0.76 -11.41
C THR A 84 16.15 0.55 -11.62
N TRP A 85 15.78 1.18 -10.52
CA TRP A 85 15.11 2.48 -10.49
C TRP A 85 16.00 3.44 -9.71
N SER A 86 16.18 4.65 -10.22
CA SER A 86 16.91 5.71 -9.51
C SER A 86 15.97 6.35 -8.49
N VAL A 87 16.00 5.85 -7.25
CA VAL A 87 15.07 6.23 -6.18
C VAL A 87 15.79 6.69 -4.93
N TYR A 88 15.05 7.26 -3.99
CA TYR A 88 15.57 7.62 -2.68
C TYR A 88 15.57 6.42 -1.73
N GLU A 89 16.74 6.15 -1.17
CA GLU A 89 16.98 5.22 -0.06
C GLU A 89 17.09 6.01 1.25
N GLY A 90 16.49 5.48 2.32
CA GLY A 90 16.57 6.05 3.66
C GLY A 90 16.56 4.97 4.73
N SER A 91 16.73 5.38 5.99
CA SER A 91 16.43 4.51 7.11
C SER A 91 14.92 4.28 7.18
N VAL A 92 14.51 3.02 7.23
CA VAL A 92 13.11 2.61 7.34
C VAL A 92 12.96 1.65 8.51
N HIS A 93 11.79 1.66 9.14
CA HIS A 93 11.39 0.70 10.16
C HIS A 93 11.21 -0.70 9.56
N GLY A 94 10.67 -0.77 8.33
CA GLY A 94 10.41 -2.00 7.60
C GLY A 94 9.07 -2.67 7.94
N ASP A 95 8.56 -2.46 9.15
CA ASP A 95 7.23 -2.85 9.61
C ASP A 95 6.52 -1.70 10.38
N LEU A 96 6.52 -0.49 9.83
CA LEU A 96 5.87 0.65 10.51
C LEU A 96 4.35 0.52 10.45
N ASN A 97 3.73 0.04 11.53
CA ASN A 97 2.28 -0.06 11.69
C ASN A 97 1.83 0.52 13.04
N MET A 98 0.52 0.70 13.26
CA MET A 98 0.00 1.33 14.48
C MET A 98 0.27 0.56 15.78
N LYS A 99 0.65 -0.74 15.71
CA LYS A 99 1.05 -1.51 16.90
C LYS A 99 2.51 -1.23 17.28
N ASN A 100 3.31 -0.77 16.33
CA ASN A 100 4.72 -0.42 16.51
C ASN A 100 4.92 1.07 16.85
N VAL A 101 3.83 1.81 17.07
CA VAL A 101 3.83 3.20 17.51
C VAL A 101 3.14 3.28 18.88
N LEU A 102 3.90 3.55 19.93
CA LEU A 102 3.37 3.76 21.28
C LEU A 102 3.21 5.25 21.57
N MET A 103 2.21 5.60 22.38
CA MET A 103 2.00 6.93 22.92
C MET A 103 1.91 6.84 24.44
N ASP A 104 2.64 7.70 25.15
CA ASP A 104 2.52 7.83 26.61
C ASP A 104 1.49 8.90 27.02
N ASP A 105 1.24 9.02 28.32
CA ASP A 105 0.27 9.97 28.89
C ASP A 105 0.63 11.45 28.61
N GLU A 106 1.90 11.74 28.29
CA GLU A 106 2.40 13.06 27.91
C GLU A 106 2.34 13.31 26.39
N GLN A 107 1.73 12.38 25.63
CA GLN A 107 1.65 12.41 24.17
C GLN A 107 3.00 12.33 23.44
N ASN A 108 4.05 11.82 24.09
CA ASN A 108 5.28 11.46 23.38
C ASN A 108 5.06 10.17 22.59
N LEU A 109 5.65 10.12 21.40
CA LEU A 109 5.57 8.97 20.51
C LEU A 109 6.88 8.19 20.50
N TRP A 110 6.76 6.88 20.61
CA TRP A 110 7.88 5.94 20.63
C TRP A 110 7.69 4.87 19.57
N LEU A 111 8.76 4.56 18.84
CA LEU A 111 8.81 3.41 17.94
C LEU A 111 9.36 2.20 18.67
N ILE A 112 8.80 1.03 18.38
CA ILE A 112 9.22 -0.26 18.94
C ILE A 112 9.33 -1.30 17.82
N ASP A 113 9.97 -2.42 18.14
CA ASP A 113 10.16 -3.56 17.23
C ASP A 113 10.97 -3.24 15.96
N PHE A 114 12.26 -2.96 16.19
CA PHE A 114 13.22 -2.61 15.13
C PHE A 114 13.78 -3.82 14.37
N ALA A 115 13.14 -5.00 14.44
CA ALA A 115 13.68 -6.23 13.85
C ALA A 115 13.89 -6.13 12.32
N MET A 116 13.05 -5.33 11.65
CA MET A 116 13.10 -5.12 10.20
C MET A 116 13.75 -3.78 9.81
N THR A 117 14.31 -3.06 10.78
CA THR A 117 14.89 -1.72 10.53
C THR A 117 16.16 -1.83 9.70
N GLY A 118 16.26 -0.98 8.67
CA GLY A 118 17.39 -1.01 7.76
C GLY A 118 17.36 0.13 6.76
N HIS A 119 18.28 0.09 5.80
CA HIS A 119 18.23 0.99 4.64
C HIS A 119 17.39 0.34 3.54
N SER A 120 16.41 1.06 3.03
CA SER A 120 15.56 0.58 1.94
C SER A 120 14.94 1.75 1.18
N HIS A 121 14.11 1.41 0.20
CA HIS A 121 13.28 2.36 -0.52
C HIS A 121 12.46 3.22 0.45
N ILE A 122 12.59 4.56 0.33
CA ILE A 122 12.11 5.52 1.33
C ILE A 122 10.58 5.49 1.52
N LEU A 123 9.82 5.07 0.51
CA LEU A 123 8.37 5.00 0.59
C LEU A 123 7.84 3.75 1.31
N ARG A 124 8.70 2.81 1.70
CA ARG A 124 8.30 1.52 2.30
C ARG A 124 7.39 1.70 3.52
N ASP A 125 7.81 2.52 4.47
CA ASP A 125 7.05 2.72 5.71
C ASP A 125 5.73 3.49 5.46
N VAL A 126 5.72 4.43 4.51
CA VAL A 126 4.48 5.16 4.14
C VAL A 126 3.47 4.21 3.50
N ALA A 127 3.93 3.33 2.59
CA ALA A 127 3.08 2.33 1.97
C ALA A 127 2.53 1.33 2.99
N LYS A 128 3.36 0.85 3.95
CA LYS A 128 2.89 -0.03 5.03
C LYS A 128 1.78 0.63 5.85
N LEU A 129 1.98 1.88 6.25
CA LEU A 129 1.00 2.63 7.02
C LEU A 129 -0.31 2.84 6.26
N GLU A 130 -0.25 3.22 4.98
CA GLU A 130 -1.44 3.35 4.13
C GLU A 130 -2.19 2.03 4.01
N SER A 131 -1.50 0.91 3.76
CA SER A 131 -2.13 -0.42 3.67
C SER A 131 -2.81 -0.80 4.99
N VAL A 132 -2.17 -0.59 6.14
CA VAL A 132 -2.76 -0.90 7.47
C VAL A 132 -4.02 -0.05 7.71
N LEU A 133 -3.98 1.24 7.41
CA LEU A 133 -5.11 2.15 7.60
C LEU A 133 -6.33 1.73 6.78
N LYS A 134 -6.12 1.33 5.52
CA LYS A 134 -7.22 0.98 4.60
C LYS A 134 -7.72 -0.45 4.79
N LEU A 135 -6.83 -1.40 5.09
CA LEU A 135 -7.10 -2.84 4.97
C LEU A 135 -7.25 -3.55 6.31
N GLU A 136 -6.72 -2.98 7.40
CA GLU A 136 -6.68 -3.67 8.71
C GLU A 136 -7.41 -2.89 9.80
N MET A 137 -7.46 -1.55 9.73
CA MET A 137 -8.04 -0.71 10.79
C MET A 137 -9.54 -0.43 10.62
N ILE A 138 -10.11 -0.60 9.43
CA ILE A 138 -11.51 -0.33 9.15
C ILE A 138 -12.22 -1.68 8.96
N PRO A 139 -13.02 -2.14 9.94
CA PRO A 139 -13.86 -3.32 9.75
C PRO A 139 -14.85 -3.09 8.62
N ILE A 140 -14.89 -3.99 7.64
CA ILE A 140 -15.86 -3.95 6.55
C ILE A 140 -16.98 -4.93 6.88
N GLU A 141 -18.15 -4.42 7.27
CA GLU A 141 -19.26 -5.23 7.77
C GLU A 141 -20.43 -5.31 6.78
N SER A 142 -20.33 -4.59 5.65
CA SER A 142 -21.34 -4.58 4.60
C SER A 142 -20.74 -4.36 3.22
N GLN A 143 -21.50 -4.74 2.20
CA GLN A 143 -21.12 -4.55 0.80
C GLN A 143 -21.11 -3.06 0.41
N GLU A 144 -21.94 -2.23 1.03
CA GLU A 144 -21.96 -0.79 0.81
C GLU A 144 -20.65 -0.14 1.28
N ARG A 145 -20.15 -0.52 2.47
CA ARG A 145 -18.84 -0.04 2.97
C ARG A 145 -17.70 -0.50 2.06
N LEU A 146 -17.76 -1.74 1.57
CA LEU A 146 -16.79 -2.24 0.59
C LEU A 146 -16.79 -1.37 -0.67
N PHE A 147 -17.97 -1.05 -1.23
CA PHE A 147 -18.07 -0.24 -2.43
C PHE A 147 -17.59 1.20 -2.22
N GLU A 148 -17.85 1.80 -1.06
CA GLU A 148 -17.31 3.13 -0.72
C GLU A 148 -15.78 3.12 -0.67
N LEU A 149 -15.18 2.09 -0.06
CA LEU A 149 -13.72 1.90 -0.03
C LEU A 149 -13.12 1.65 -1.42
N VAL A 150 -13.77 0.84 -2.25
CA VAL A 150 -13.32 0.58 -3.64
C VAL A 150 -13.40 1.84 -4.49
N ALA A 151 -14.47 2.63 -4.36
CA ALA A 151 -14.60 3.89 -5.09
C ALA A 151 -13.50 4.89 -4.71
N LEU A 152 -13.17 4.99 -3.41
CA LEU A 152 -12.05 5.81 -2.95
C LEU A 152 -10.71 5.27 -3.45
N GLU A 153 -10.51 3.95 -3.43
CA GLU A 153 -9.28 3.33 -3.95
C GLU A 153 -9.08 3.67 -5.43
N GLN A 154 -10.13 3.57 -6.25
CA GLN A 154 -10.07 3.93 -7.67
C GLN A 154 -9.66 5.39 -7.87
N VAL A 155 -10.23 6.33 -7.09
CA VAL A 155 -9.83 7.75 -7.12
C VAL A 155 -8.35 7.90 -6.76
N PHE A 156 -7.90 7.22 -5.70
CA PHE A 156 -6.51 7.27 -5.22
C PHE A 156 -5.52 6.55 -6.15
N LEU A 157 -5.97 5.80 -7.15
CA LEU A 157 -5.12 5.19 -8.17
C LEU A 157 -5.11 5.95 -9.51
N THR A 158 -5.85 7.06 -9.62
CA THR A 158 -5.81 7.95 -10.81
C THR A 158 -4.53 8.78 -11.00
N PRO A 159 -3.76 9.17 -9.95
CA PRO A 159 -2.55 9.97 -10.10
C PRO A 159 -1.49 9.32 -10.99
N LYS A 160 -0.77 10.16 -11.75
CA LYS A 160 0.40 9.73 -12.53
C LYS A 160 1.72 10.11 -11.89
N LYS A 161 1.67 10.95 -10.85
CA LYS A 161 2.84 11.45 -10.13
C LYS A 161 2.61 11.45 -8.62
N LEU A 162 3.69 11.34 -7.84
CA LEU A 162 3.66 11.38 -6.37
C LEU A 162 2.98 12.63 -5.79
N GLY A 163 3.26 13.80 -6.37
CA GLY A 163 2.67 15.07 -5.92
C GLY A 163 1.22 15.30 -6.32
N GLU A 164 0.64 14.45 -7.18
CA GLU A 164 -0.76 14.51 -7.59
C GLU A 164 -1.62 13.76 -6.58
N ILE A 165 -2.00 14.42 -5.48
CA ILE A 165 -2.81 13.78 -4.44
C ILE A 165 -4.29 14.12 -4.68
N PRO A 166 -5.16 13.13 -4.93
CA PRO A 166 -6.57 13.40 -5.21
C PRO A 166 -7.28 14.01 -4.00
N SER A 167 -8.15 14.99 -4.26
CA SER A 167 -9.06 15.50 -3.25
C SER A 167 -10.02 14.40 -2.79
N LEU A 168 -10.32 14.40 -1.49
CA LEU A 168 -11.38 13.53 -0.97
C LEU A 168 -12.74 13.95 -1.54
N PRO A 169 -13.57 13.02 -2.01
CA PRO A 169 -14.93 13.32 -2.41
C PRO A 169 -15.70 13.98 -1.27
N GLU A 170 -16.55 14.97 -1.60
CA GLU A 170 -17.49 15.50 -0.63
C GLU A 170 -18.55 14.43 -0.29
N GLY A 171 -18.90 14.32 0.99
CA GLY A 171 -20.01 13.44 1.41
C GLY A 171 -19.67 11.96 1.55
N ILE A 172 -18.42 11.60 1.86
CA ILE A 172 -18.10 10.26 2.39
C ILE A 172 -19.03 10.01 3.59
N ALA A 173 -19.88 9.00 3.47
CA ALA A 173 -20.98 8.76 4.39
C ALA A 173 -20.47 8.19 5.71
N ASP A 174 -19.46 7.34 5.63
CA ASP A 174 -18.87 6.68 6.77
C ASP A 174 -17.77 7.55 7.42
N PRO A 175 -17.92 7.95 8.70
CA PRO A 175 -16.97 8.83 9.37
C PRO A 175 -15.61 8.18 9.62
N ASP A 176 -15.55 6.85 9.77
CA ASP A 176 -14.29 6.12 9.97
C ASP A 176 -13.51 6.04 8.66
N ILE A 177 -14.21 5.76 7.54
CA ILE A 177 -13.61 5.81 6.19
C ILE A 177 -13.11 7.22 5.88
N ALA A 178 -13.93 8.25 6.12
CA ALA A 178 -13.56 9.64 5.88
C ALA A 178 -12.29 10.01 6.66
N LYS A 179 -12.23 9.64 7.94
CA LYS A 179 -11.08 9.91 8.81
C LYS A 179 -9.83 9.13 8.38
N ALA A 180 -9.97 7.86 8.00
CA ALA A 180 -8.85 7.06 7.51
C ALA A 180 -8.28 7.65 6.22
N PHE A 181 -9.13 8.03 5.27
CA PHE A 181 -8.70 8.60 4.00
C PHE A 181 -8.16 10.04 4.13
N GLN A 182 -8.58 10.80 5.14
CA GLN A 182 -7.88 12.05 5.52
C GLN A 182 -6.44 11.79 5.95
N VAL A 183 -6.19 10.71 6.71
CA VAL A 183 -4.83 10.33 7.10
C VAL A 183 -4.05 9.79 5.90
N VAL A 184 -4.66 8.96 5.04
CA VAL A 184 -4.03 8.49 3.79
C VAL A 184 -3.63 9.67 2.90
N HIS A 185 -4.51 10.64 2.72
CA HIS A 185 -4.21 11.87 1.99
C HIS A 185 -2.98 12.58 2.58
N GLN A 186 -2.90 12.68 3.91
CA GLN A 186 -1.73 13.27 4.58
C GLN A 186 -0.46 12.42 4.44
N LEU A 187 -0.56 11.08 4.50
CA LEU A 187 0.56 10.16 4.27
C LEU A 187 1.14 10.33 2.86
N ARG A 188 0.30 10.48 1.85
CA ARG A 188 0.75 10.73 0.47
C ARG A 188 1.47 12.06 0.33
N ARG A 189 1.07 13.10 1.09
CA ARG A 189 1.83 14.36 1.16
C ARG A 189 3.22 14.15 1.78
N TYR A 190 3.34 13.25 2.76
CA TYR A 190 4.62 12.88 3.31
C TYR A 190 5.47 12.08 2.32
N ALA A 191 4.88 11.14 1.57
CA ALA A 191 5.54 10.44 0.49
C ALA A 191 6.16 11.41 -0.52
N ASP A 192 5.37 12.35 -1.04
CA ASP A 192 5.83 13.40 -1.95
C ASP A 192 6.97 14.27 -1.36
N THR A 193 6.85 14.61 -0.07
CA THR A 193 7.88 15.42 0.61
C THR A 193 9.23 14.69 0.72
N ILE A 194 9.22 13.38 0.99
CA ILE A 194 10.45 12.60 1.25
C ILE A 194 11.09 12.07 -0.04
N THR A 195 10.39 12.07 -1.17
CA THR A 195 10.92 11.72 -2.49
C THR A 195 11.53 12.91 -3.25
N LEU A 196 11.56 14.10 -2.64
CA LEU A 196 12.26 15.30 -3.13
C LEU A 196 11.92 15.70 -4.58
N LEU A 197 12.70 15.23 -5.56
CA LEU A 197 12.57 15.55 -6.99
C LEU A 197 12.00 14.38 -7.80
N ASP A 198 11.82 13.23 -7.18
CA ASP A 198 11.29 12.04 -7.83
C ASP A 198 9.75 12.08 -7.77
N GLU A 199 9.15 12.04 -8.96
CA GLU A 199 7.71 12.14 -9.16
C GLU A 199 7.11 10.78 -9.55
N ASP A 200 7.91 9.73 -9.77
CA ASP A 200 7.39 8.44 -10.27
C ASP A 200 6.45 7.82 -9.22
N ILE A 201 5.17 7.68 -9.56
CA ILE A 201 4.17 7.09 -8.67
C ILE A 201 4.28 5.56 -8.61
N LEU A 202 4.90 4.91 -9.60
CA LEU A 202 4.91 3.45 -9.70
C LEU A 202 5.72 2.79 -8.60
N GLN A 203 6.72 3.48 -8.05
CA GLN A 203 7.50 2.98 -6.91
C GLN A 203 6.60 2.91 -5.66
N TYR A 204 5.63 3.82 -5.56
CA TYR A 204 4.66 3.81 -4.48
C TYR A 204 3.62 2.72 -4.67
N TYR A 205 3.08 2.56 -5.89
CA TYR A 205 2.12 1.49 -6.19
C TYR A 205 2.73 0.10 -6.02
N LEU A 206 4.01 -0.10 -6.38
CA LEU A 206 4.70 -1.36 -6.13
C LEU A 206 4.87 -1.63 -4.63
N ALA A 207 5.22 -0.62 -3.84
CA ALA A 207 5.30 -0.73 -2.39
C ALA A 207 3.93 -1.01 -1.75
N LEU A 208 2.86 -0.39 -2.24
CA LEU A 208 1.48 -0.65 -1.79
C LEU A 208 1.06 -2.08 -2.13
N LEU A 209 1.33 -2.56 -3.35
CA LEU A 209 0.98 -3.92 -3.77
C LEU A 209 1.60 -4.96 -2.82
N TYR A 210 2.87 -4.79 -2.46
CA TYR A 210 3.58 -5.68 -1.53
C TYR A 210 2.86 -5.84 -0.19
N TYR A 211 2.33 -4.74 0.37
CA TYR A 211 1.63 -4.76 1.65
C TYR A 211 0.14 -5.07 1.54
N THR A 212 -0.48 -4.84 0.38
CA THR A 212 -1.90 -5.12 0.15
C THR A 212 -2.13 -6.60 -0.16
N LEU A 213 -1.29 -7.22 -1.00
CA LEU A 213 -1.55 -8.57 -1.52
C LEU A 213 -1.37 -9.66 -0.45
N CYS A 214 -0.68 -9.41 0.65
CA CYS A 214 -0.56 -10.38 1.76
C CYS A 214 -1.80 -10.42 2.67
N VAL A 215 -2.66 -9.40 2.66
CA VAL A 215 -3.80 -9.27 3.58
C VAL A 215 -4.82 -10.40 3.48
N PRO A 216 -5.16 -10.97 2.30
CA PRO A 216 -6.06 -12.12 2.22
C PRO A 216 -5.62 -13.32 3.08
N ALA A 217 -4.32 -13.46 3.36
CA ALA A 217 -3.78 -14.53 4.21
C ALA A 217 -3.93 -14.23 5.73
N PHE A 218 -4.34 -13.04 6.13
CA PHE A 218 -4.42 -12.65 7.53
C PHE A 218 -5.65 -13.27 8.21
N VAL A 219 -5.44 -13.71 9.45
CA VAL A 219 -6.51 -14.27 10.31
C VAL A 219 -7.26 -13.17 11.07
N SER A 220 -6.68 -11.98 11.18
CA SER A 220 -7.25 -10.84 11.91
C SER A 220 -8.25 -10.02 11.11
N VAL A 221 -8.40 -10.29 9.81
CA VAL A 221 -9.30 -9.56 8.90
C VAL A 221 -10.52 -10.42 8.57
N ASN A 222 -11.68 -9.77 8.40
CA ASN A 222 -12.90 -10.46 8.01
C ASN A 222 -12.95 -10.70 6.48
N ASP A 223 -13.94 -11.45 6.01
CA ASP A 223 -14.00 -11.83 4.59
C ASP A 223 -14.11 -10.61 3.66
N TYR A 224 -14.93 -9.60 3.96
CA TYR A 224 -15.00 -8.40 3.14
C TYR A 224 -13.68 -7.62 3.06
N MET A 225 -12.90 -7.60 4.14
CA MET A 225 -11.56 -7.01 4.14
C MET A 225 -10.59 -7.80 3.25
N ARG A 226 -10.71 -9.13 3.19
CA ARG A 226 -9.96 -9.96 2.22
C ARG A 226 -10.37 -9.63 0.79
N GLU A 227 -11.68 -9.50 0.53
CA GLU A 227 -12.15 -9.11 -0.80
C GLU A 227 -11.66 -7.73 -1.21
N TYR A 228 -11.68 -6.76 -0.29
CA TYR A 228 -11.17 -5.41 -0.55
C TYR A 228 -9.67 -5.43 -0.87
N ALA A 229 -8.87 -6.16 -0.10
CA ALA A 229 -7.44 -6.30 -0.36
C ALA A 229 -7.15 -6.98 -1.72
N TRP A 230 -7.93 -7.99 -2.08
CA TRP A 230 -7.82 -8.65 -3.38
C TRP A 230 -8.16 -7.70 -4.54
N ILE A 231 -9.27 -6.96 -4.43
CA ILE A 231 -9.66 -5.94 -5.41
C ILE A 231 -8.57 -4.86 -5.51
N SER A 232 -8.12 -4.29 -4.39
CA SER A 232 -7.07 -3.26 -4.36
C SER A 232 -5.77 -3.76 -4.99
N SER A 233 -5.37 -5.01 -4.72
CA SER A 233 -4.18 -5.61 -5.36
C SER A 233 -4.33 -5.71 -6.87
N SER A 234 -5.51 -6.09 -7.35
CA SER A 234 -5.81 -6.18 -8.78
C SER A 234 -5.78 -4.80 -9.46
N LEU A 235 -6.36 -3.78 -8.82
CA LEU A 235 -6.32 -2.40 -9.30
C LEU A 235 -4.90 -1.81 -9.30
N LEU A 236 -4.08 -2.13 -8.28
CA LEU A 236 -2.66 -1.74 -8.23
C LEU A 236 -1.86 -2.39 -9.37
N CYS A 237 -2.07 -3.68 -9.63
CA CYS A 237 -1.45 -4.37 -10.76
C CYS A 237 -1.86 -3.76 -12.10
N GLU A 238 -3.13 -3.38 -12.26
CA GLU A 238 -3.62 -2.73 -13.47
C GLU A 238 -3.00 -1.34 -13.66
N ALA A 239 -2.86 -0.56 -12.58
CA ALA A 239 -2.15 0.72 -12.63
C ALA A 239 -0.66 0.53 -13.01
N LEU A 240 0.02 -0.44 -12.39
CA LEU A 240 1.41 -0.79 -12.71
C LEU A 240 1.59 -1.26 -14.17
N ARG A 241 0.56 -1.90 -14.74
CA ARG A 241 0.53 -2.33 -16.14
C ARG A 241 0.37 -1.14 -17.09
N ILE A 242 -0.67 -0.32 -16.87
CA ILE A 242 -0.99 0.84 -17.74
C ILE A 242 0.15 1.86 -17.78
N HIS A 243 0.77 2.14 -16.63
CA HIS A 243 1.82 3.16 -16.55
C HIS A 243 3.22 2.63 -16.89
N GLY A 244 3.45 1.33 -16.76
CA GLY A 244 4.75 0.69 -17.01
C GLY A 244 5.03 0.29 -18.46
N GLU A 245 4.12 0.60 -19.39
CA GLU A 245 4.25 0.34 -20.84
C GLU A 245 4.84 1.53 -21.64
N HIS A 246 5.35 2.58 -20.95
CA HIS A 246 6.02 3.74 -21.54
C HIS A 246 7.50 3.81 -21.17
#